data_AF-A0A165Z0E2-F1
#
_entry.id   AF-A0A165Z0E2-F1
#
_cell.length_a   1.000
_cell.length_b   1.000
_cell.length_c   1.000
_cell.angle_alpha   90.00
_cell.angle_beta   90.00
_cell.angle_gamma   90.00
#
_symmetry.space_group_name_H-M   'P 1'
#
loop_
_entity.id
_entity.type
_entity.pdbx_description
1 polymer ?
#
loop_
_entity_poly.entity_id
_entity_poly.type
_entity_poly.pdbx_seq_one_letter_code
_entity_poly.pdbx_strand_id
1 'polypeptide(L)'
;MFSLALVALTLAAAASPADAFFRMNCAQPVTTMRADPIVTPGIVASHVHQVLGGNGFNFNQTFADARKSSCSTCQARSDLSNYWTPNLYYRAKNGSFHNVNQIGGGTVYYLQRRGTANEKLHAFPEGFRMLAGTPGLRSYDANSLAQRAISFNCLDFSGKNSGEF
;
A
#
# COMPACT_ATOMS: atom_id res chain seq x y z
N MET A 1 -3.28 -20.89 -48.65
CA MET A 1 -3.75 -21.50 -47.40
C MET A 1 -2.55 -21.60 -46.46
N PHE A 2 -2.43 -20.69 -45.48
CA PHE A 2 -1.34 -20.82 -44.49
C PHE A 2 -1.65 -22.02 -43.59
N SER A 3 -0.71 -22.96 -43.49
CA SER A 3 -0.84 -24.14 -42.65
C SER A 3 -1.02 -23.71 -41.18
N LEU A 4 -1.99 -24.29 -40.46
CA LEU A 4 -2.23 -24.00 -39.03
C LEU A 4 -0.95 -24.11 -38.19
N ALA A 5 -0.05 -25.03 -38.57
CA ALA A 5 1.24 -25.23 -37.90
C ALA A 5 2.15 -23.99 -38.00
N LEU A 6 2.15 -23.29 -39.14
CA LEU A 6 2.97 -22.09 -39.34
C LEU A 6 2.43 -20.91 -38.53
N VAL A 7 1.10 -20.79 -38.40
CA VAL A 7 0.44 -19.77 -37.58
C VAL A 7 0.66 -20.02 -36.08
N ALA A 8 0.62 -21.29 -35.64
CA ALA A 8 0.88 -21.63 -34.25
C ALA A 8 2.35 -21.36 -33.85
N LEU A 9 3.31 -21.66 -34.74
CA LEU A 9 4.72 -21.43 -34.49
C LEU A 9 5.07 -19.94 -34.44
N THR A 10 4.44 -19.10 -35.27
CA THR A 10 4.63 -17.65 -35.22
C THR A 10 3.99 -17.02 -33.97
N LEU A 11 2.82 -17.49 -33.53
CA LEU A 11 2.22 -17.03 -32.26
C LEU A 11 3.08 -17.40 -31.04
N ALA A 12 3.64 -18.62 -31.02
CA ALA A 12 4.53 -19.05 -29.95
C ALA A 12 5.86 -18.27 -29.95
N ALA A 13 6.41 -17.97 -31.14
CA ALA A 13 7.61 -17.13 -31.26
C ALA A 13 7.36 -15.65 -30.87
N ALA A 14 6.12 -15.18 -30.99
CA ALA A 14 5.72 -13.85 -30.54
C ALA A 14 5.41 -13.77 -29.03
N ALA A 15 5.35 -14.90 -28.32
CA ALA A 15 5.14 -14.93 -26.88
C ALA A 15 6.43 -14.52 -26.15
N SER A 16 6.50 -13.24 -25.75
CA SER A 16 7.55 -12.75 -24.87
C SER A 16 7.16 -12.94 -23.40
N PRO A 17 8.12 -13.25 -22.50
CA PRO A 17 7.84 -13.25 -21.06
C PRO A 17 7.40 -11.85 -20.63
N ALA A 18 6.35 -11.77 -19.83
CA ALA A 18 5.89 -10.53 -19.23
C ALA A 18 6.35 -10.46 -17.77
N ASP A 19 7.17 -9.46 -17.43
CA ASP A 19 7.41 -9.06 -16.05
C ASP A 19 6.21 -8.27 -15.54
N ALA A 20 5.27 -8.98 -14.91
CA ALA A 20 4.06 -8.39 -14.35
C ALA A 20 4.23 -8.11 -12.85
N PHE A 21 3.76 -6.94 -12.41
CA PHE A 21 3.62 -6.61 -11.00
C PHE A 21 2.15 -6.39 -10.67
N PHE A 22 1.77 -6.62 -9.42
CA PHE A 22 0.43 -6.32 -8.95
C PHE A 22 0.37 -4.86 -8.54
N ARG A 23 -0.61 -4.12 -9.05
CA ARG A 23 -0.91 -2.74 -8.63
C ARG A 23 -2.41 -2.56 -8.62
N MET A 24 -2.91 -1.96 -7.56
CA MET A 24 -4.31 -1.60 -7.44
C MET A 24 -4.45 -0.19 -6.87
N ASN A 25 -5.36 0.58 -7.45
CA ASN A 25 -5.73 1.87 -6.90
C ASN A 25 -6.84 1.66 -5.88
N CYS A 26 -6.72 2.33 -4.74
CA CYS A 26 -7.78 2.46 -3.74
C CYS A 26 -8.27 3.90 -3.78
N ALA A 27 -9.55 4.09 -4.07
CA ALA A 27 -10.08 5.40 -4.49
C ALA A 27 -10.15 6.42 -3.36
N GLN A 28 -10.33 5.95 -2.12
CA GLN A 28 -10.49 6.78 -0.93
C GLN A 28 -10.33 5.93 0.35
N PRO A 29 -10.09 6.55 1.52
CA PRO A 29 -10.18 5.88 2.80
C PRO A 29 -11.54 5.23 3.05
N VAL A 30 -11.53 4.01 3.58
CA VAL A 30 -12.74 3.37 4.12
C VAL A 30 -13.10 3.96 5.48
N THR A 31 -12.09 4.40 6.24
CA THR A 31 -12.27 5.11 7.52
C THR A 31 -11.04 5.94 7.86
N THR A 32 -11.22 6.93 8.73
CA THR A 32 -10.16 7.72 9.36
C THR A 32 -10.38 7.69 10.86
N MET A 33 -9.55 6.95 11.60
CA MET A 33 -9.78 6.69 13.02
C MET A 33 -8.50 6.42 13.82
N ARG A 34 -8.60 6.49 15.15
CA ARG A 34 -7.50 6.22 16.09
C ARG A 34 -7.43 4.73 16.44
N ALA A 35 -7.23 3.88 15.45
CA ALA A 35 -7.07 2.45 15.67
C ALA A 35 -5.83 1.93 14.95
N ASP A 36 -5.13 1.01 15.62
CA ASP A 36 -3.99 0.29 15.08
C ASP A 36 -4.00 -1.14 15.64
N PRO A 37 -4.49 -2.12 14.87
CA PRO A 37 -4.55 -3.51 15.31
C PRO A 37 -3.18 -4.18 15.47
N ILE A 38 -2.11 -3.55 14.98
CA ILE A 38 -0.74 -4.07 15.06
C ILE A 38 -0.03 -3.49 16.28
N VAL A 39 -0.06 -2.17 16.46
CA VAL A 39 0.74 -1.46 17.48
C VAL A 39 0.02 -1.33 18.81
N THR A 40 -1.28 -1.05 18.80
CA THR A 40 -2.08 -0.82 20.02
C THR A 40 -3.44 -1.54 19.93
N PRO A 41 -3.43 -2.88 19.84
CA PRO A 41 -4.65 -3.65 19.63
C PRO A 41 -5.66 -3.46 20.78
N GLY A 42 -6.92 -3.26 20.42
CA GLY A 42 -8.04 -3.15 21.36
C GLY A 42 -8.16 -1.82 22.10
N ILE A 43 -7.22 -0.88 21.91
CA ILE A 43 -7.22 0.43 22.58
C ILE A 43 -7.04 1.58 21.58
N VAL A 44 -7.35 2.78 22.04
CA VAL A 44 -7.20 4.00 21.23
C VAL A 44 -5.74 4.26 20.89
N ALA A 45 -5.43 4.31 19.60
CA ALA A 45 -4.08 4.57 19.10
C ALA A 45 -3.60 5.99 19.45
N SER A 46 -2.28 6.17 19.54
CA SER A 46 -1.66 7.44 19.90
C SER A 46 -1.90 8.56 18.87
N HIS A 47 -2.24 8.20 17.63
CA HIS A 47 -2.55 9.12 16.54
C HIS A 47 -3.64 8.56 15.63
N VAL A 48 -4.10 9.39 14.68
CA VAL A 48 -5.15 9.04 13.72
C VAL A 48 -4.53 8.39 12.50
N HIS A 49 -5.16 7.36 11.97
CA HIS A 49 -4.82 6.71 10.72
C HIS A 49 -5.88 6.97 9.65
N GLN A 50 -5.44 7.12 8.40
CA GLN A 50 -6.28 6.99 7.21
C GLN A 50 -6.15 5.55 6.72
N VAL A 51 -7.27 4.86 6.51
CA VAL A 51 -7.31 3.42 6.23
C VAL A 51 -7.93 3.17 4.86
N LEU A 52 -7.26 2.42 4.01
CA LEU A 52 -7.71 1.95 2.70
C LEU A 52 -8.02 0.43 2.78
N GLY A 53 -8.87 -0.05 1.88
CA GLY A 53 -9.15 -1.48 1.72
C GLY A 53 -10.51 -1.92 2.26
N GLY A 54 -10.56 -3.10 2.88
CA GLY A 54 -11.79 -3.75 3.34
C GLY A 54 -12.51 -3.02 4.49
N ASN A 55 -13.85 -3.10 4.54
CA ASN A 55 -14.64 -2.47 5.61
C ASN A 55 -14.67 -3.25 6.95
N GLY A 56 -13.95 -4.36 7.08
CA GLY A 56 -13.77 -5.12 8.32
C GLY A 56 -12.75 -4.52 9.31
N PHE A 57 -12.13 -3.39 8.99
CA PHE A 57 -11.13 -2.74 9.85
C PHE A 57 -11.72 -2.32 11.20
N ASN A 58 -11.07 -2.72 12.29
CA ASN A 58 -11.51 -2.45 13.66
C ASN A 58 -10.32 -2.45 14.63
N PHE A 59 -10.51 -2.06 15.90
CA PHE A 59 -9.45 -1.92 16.91
C PHE A 59 -8.63 -3.18 17.18
N ASN A 60 -9.18 -4.37 16.97
CA ASN A 60 -8.52 -5.65 17.21
C ASN A 60 -8.69 -6.60 16.02
N GLN A 61 -8.59 -6.06 14.81
CA GLN A 61 -8.89 -6.78 13.59
C GLN A 61 -8.06 -8.07 13.49
N THR A 62 -8.75 -9.18 13.25
CA THR A 62 -8.17 -10.48 12.91
C THR A 62 -8.22 -10.75 11.41
N PHE A 63 -7.57 -11.83 10.95
CA PHE A 63 -7.75 -12.29 9.58
C PHE A 63 -9.22 -12.61 9.26
N ALA A 64 -9.92 -13.28 10.18
CA ALA A 64 -11.32 -13.62 10.00
C ALA A 64 -12.20 -12.37 9.84
N ASP A 65 -11.91 -11.29 10.57
CA ASP A 65 -12.61 -10.02 10.43
C ASP A 65 -12.36 -9.38 9.06
N ALA A 66 -11.09 -9.38 8.61
CA ALA A 66 -10.73 -8.91 7.27
C ALA A 66 -11.52 -9.67 6.19
N ARG A 67 -11.57 -11.00 6.29
CA ARG A 67 -12.27 -11.88 5.34
C ARG A 67 -13.79 -11.75 5.36
N LYS A 68 -14.37 -11.21 6.42
CA LYS A 68 -15.81 -10.89 6.52
C LYS A 68 -16.18 -9.55 5.90
N SER A 69 -15.21 -8.76 5.43
CA SER A 69 -15.49 -7.50 4.73
C SER A 69 -16.43 -7.72 3.55
N SER A 70 -17.47 -6.90 3.45
CA SER A 70 -18.47 -6.95 2.37
C SER A 70 -18.12 -6.02 1.21
N CYS A 71 -17.18 -5.08 1.40
CA CYS A 71 -16.68 -4.19 0.37
C CYS A 71 -15.21 -3.84 0.61
N SER A 72 -14.57 -3.28 -0.42
CA SER A 72 -13.21 -2.76 -0.40
C SER A 72 -13.15 -1.44 -1.17
N THR A 73 -12.36 -0.47 -0.72
CA THR A 73 -12.14 0.78 -1.46
C THR A 73 -11.14 0.63 -2.61
N CYS A 74 -10.54 -0.55 -2.76
CA CYS A 74 -9.59 -0.88 -3.81
C CYS A 74 -10.25 -1.48 -5.06
N GLN A 75 -9.64 -1.28 -6.23
CA GLN A 75 -10.16 -1.76 -7.51
C GLN A 75 -10.35 -3.29 -7.55
N ALA A 76 -9.40 -4.02 -6.98
CA ALA A 76 -9.51 -5.47 -6.81
C ALA A 76 -10.46 -5.76 -5.64
N ARG A 77 -11.76 -5.93 -5.92
CA ARG A 77 -12.78 -6.14 -4.87
C ARG A 77 -12.56 -7.39 -4.02
N SER A 78 -11.85 -8.39 -4.56
CA SER A 78 -11.45 -9.59 -3.82
C SER A 78 -10.31 -9.33 -2.83
N ASP A 79 -9.62 -8.19 -2.92
CA ASP A 79 -8.65 -7.77 -1.93
C ASP A 79 -9.34 -7.09 -0.75
N LEU A 80 -9.38 -7.82 0.36
CA LEU A 80 -9.98 -7.40 1.63
C LEU A 80 -8.91 -7.04 2.68
N SER A 81 -7.67 -6.84 2.24
CA SER A 81 -6.59 -6.36 3.10
C SER A 81 -6.87 -4.92 3.53
N ASN A 82 -6.20 -4.49 4.61
CA ASN A 82 -6.24 -3.11 5.05
C ASN A 82 -4.84 -2.49 5.00
N TYR A 83 -4.76 -1.26 4.51
CA TYR A 83 -3.54 -0.49 4.37
C TYR A 83 -3.77 0.86 5.02
N TRP A 84 -2.94 1.25 5.99
CA TRP A 84 -3.16 2.50 6.69
C TRP A 84 -1.86 3.25 6.93
N THR A 85 -1.96 4.57 6.90
CA THR A 85 -0.87 5.50 7.17
C THR A 85 -1.31 6.54 8.18
N PRO A 86 -0.37 7.14 8.94
CA PRO A 86 -0.68 8.26 9.81
C PRO A 86 -1.38 9.38 9.04
N ASN A 87 -2.46 9.93 9.60
CA ASN A 87 -3.16 11.06 9.03
C ASN A 87 -2.31 12.33 9.16
N LEU A 88 -2.13 13.07 8.07
CA LEU A 88 -1.37 14.32 8.07
C LEU A 88 -2.21 15.48 8.63
N TYR A 89 -1.59 16.30 9.47
CA TYR A 89 -2.20 17.51 10.02
C TYR A 89 -1.33 18.73 9.73
N TYR A 90 -1.98 19.82 9.33
CA TYR A 90 -1.37 21.15 9.28
C TYR A 90 -1.52 21.83 10.64
N ARG A 91 -0.41 22.25 11.24
CA ARG A 91 -0.40 23.07 12.45
C ARG A 91 -0.36 24.55 12.08
N ALA A 92 -1.46 25.26 12.32
CA ALA A 92 -1.56 26.69 12.06
C ALA A 92 -0.75 27.51 13.09
N LYS A 93 -0.46 28.78 12.75
CA LYS A 93 0.30 29.71 13.61
C LYS A 93 -0.35 29.93 14.99
N ASN A 94 -1.67 29.82 15.08
CA ASN A 94 -2.42 29.93 16.33
C ASN A 94 -2.38 28.64 17.18
N GLY A 95 -1.63 27.62 16.76
CA GLY A 95 -1.47 26.34 17.47
C GLY A 95 -2.55 25.30 17.18
N SER A 96 -3.61 25.64 16.44
CA SER A 96 -4.65 24.68 16.02
C SER A 96 -4.13 23.70 14.97
N PHE A 97 -4.73 22.51 14.92
CA PHE A 97 -4.42 21.48 13.94
C PHE A 97 -5.62 21.28 13.00
N HIS A 98 -5.33 21.30 11.71
CA HIS A 98 -6.30 21.04 10.65
C HIS A 98 -5.94 19.76 9.93
N ASN A 99 -6.94 18.91 9.67
CA ASN A 99 -6.73 17.71 8.87
C ASN A 99 -6.32 18.11 7.45
N VAL A 100 -5.24 17.53 6.93
CA VAL A 100 -4.94 17.59 5.50
C VAL A 100 -5.76 16.50 4.82
N ASN A 101 -6.85 16.91 4.20
CA ASN A 101 -7.75 15.99 3.52
C ASN A 101 -7.00 15.17 2.47
N GLN A 102 -7.12 13.85 2.53
CA GLN A 102 -6.65 12.97 1.48
C GLN A 102 -7.59 13.11 0.28
N ILE A 103 -7.10 13.76 -0.78
CA ILE A 103 -7.84 13.86 -2.04
C ILE A 103 -7.49 12.62 -2.87
N GLY A 104 -8.47 11.74 -3.04
CA GLY A 104 -8.26 10.39 -3.58
C GLY A 104 -7.92 9.39 -2.47
N GLY A 105 -7.17 8.36 -2.82
CA GLY A 105 -6.72 7.35 -1.85
C GLY A 105 -5.25 7.03 -2.05
N GLY A 106 -4.93 5.77 -2.28
CA GLY A 106 -3.56 5.31 -2.41
C GLY A 106 -3.46 4.18 -3.41
N THR A 107 -2.24 3.99 -3.92
CA THR A 107 -1.92 2.88 -4.81
C THR A 107 -1.15 1.84 -4.02
N VAL A 108 -1.71 0.65 -3.91
CA VAL A 108 -1.04 -0.51 -3.33
C VAL A 108 -0.41 -1.31 -4.45
N TYR A 109 0.84 -1.70 -4.30
CA TYR A 109 1.53 -2.50 -5.29
C TYR A 109 2.46 -3.52 -4.65
N TYR A 110 2.56 -4.69 -5.27
CA TYR A 110 3.50 -5.75 -4.92
C TYR A 110 4.38 -6.01 -6.13
N LEU A 111 5.67 -5.71 -5.98
CA LEU A 111 6.67 -5.93 -7.01
C LEU A 111 7.27 -7.31 -6.81
N GLN A 112 7.41 -8.07 -7.90
CA GLN A 112 8.09 -9.36 -7.87
C GLN A 112 9.61 -9.18 -7.88
N ARG A 113 10.14 -8.54 -6.83
CA ARG A 113 11.58 -8.36 -6.64
C ARG A 113 12.16 -9.62 -6.01
N ARG A 114 13.06 -10.28 -6.72
CA ARG A 114 13.85 -11.39 -6.18
C ARG A 114 15.22 -10.88 -5.78
N GLY A 115 15.70 -11.25 -4.60
CA GLY A 115 17.06 -11.04 -4.16
C GLY A 115 18.06 -11.96 -4.86
N THR A 116 17.62 -13.14 -5.34
CA THR A 116 18.43 -14.04 -6.17
C THR A 116 17.62 -14.68 -7.30
N ALA A 117 18.27 -15.14 -8.36
CA ALA A 117 17.60 -15.81 -9.49
C ALA A 117 16.78 -17.05 -9.07
N ASN A 118 17.19 -17.72 -7.99
CA ASN A 118 16.59 -18.96 -7.50
C ASN A 118 15.59 -18.75 -6.36
N GLU A 119 15.34 -17.50 -5.95
CA GLU A 119 14.38 -17.20 -4.89
C GLU A 119 12.95 -17.52 -5.36
N LYS A 120 12.25 -18.31 -4.55
CA LYS A 120 10.84 -18.67 -4.80
C LYS A 120 9.95 -17.61 -4.18
N LEU A 121 9.00 -17.08 -4.96
CA LEU A 121 7.95 -16.23 -4.42
C LEU A 121 6.90 -17.08 -3.72
N HIS A 122 6.50 -16.66 -2.52
CA HIS A 122 5.44 -17.26 -1.74
C HIS A 122 4.32 -16.25 -1.53
N ALA A 123 3.07 -16.72 -1.53
CA ALA A 123 1.94 -15.90 -1.12
C ALA A 123 2.08 -15.50 0.36
N PHE A 124 1.58 -14.32 0.73
CA PHE A 124 1.53 -13.94 2.14
C PHE A 124 0.70 -14.96 2.93
N PRO A 125 1.20 -15.43 4.09
CA PRO A 125 0.45 -16.36 4.91
C PRO A 125 -0.81 -15.71 5.49
N GLU A 126 -1.72 -16.54 5.96
CA GLU A 126 -2.88 -16.08 6.72
C GLU A 126 -2.44 -15.24 7.93
N GLY A 127 -3.13 -14.11 8.15
CA GLY A 127 -2.84 -13.22 9.27
C GLY A 127 -1.51 -12.46 9.16
N PHE A 128 -0.88 -12.44 7.99
CA PHE A 128 0.31 -11.62 7.75
C PHE A 128 0.06 -10.15 8.13
N ARG A 129 0.99 -9.58 8.88
CA ARG A 129 0.98 -8.20 9.36
C ARG A 129 2.34 -7.59 9.11
N MET A 130 2.36 -6.34 8.68
CA MET A 130 3.58 -5.60 8.40
C MET A 130 3.48 -4.21 8.99
N LEU A 131 4.54 -3.78 9.66
CA LEU A 131 4.74 -2.41 10.12
C LEU A 131 6.00 -1.88 9.46
N ALA A 132 5.93 -0.70 8.86
CA ALA A 132 7.06 -0.04 8.23
C ALA A 132 7.30 1.34 8.88
N GLY A 133 8.56 1.61 9.21
CA GLY A 133 8.99 2.88 9.81
C GLY A 133 8.99 2.88 11.34
N THR A 134 9.56 3.96 11.89
CA THR A 134 9.70 4.17 13.34
C THR A 134 9.08 5.53 13.68
N PRO A 135 8.01 5.61 14.52
CA PRO A 135 7.32 6.87 14.81
C PRO A 135 8.21 7.96 15.44
N GLY A 136 9.25 7.54 16.15
CA GLY A 136 10.24 8.42 16.79
C GLY A 136 11.40 8.85 15.90
N LEU A 137 11.48 8.41 14.65
CA LEU A 137 12.59 8.76 13.76
C LEU A 137 12.55 10.26 13.44
N ARG A 138 13.69 10.94 13.57
CA ARG A 138 13.83 12.40 13.34
C ARG A 138 14.98 12.77 12.41
N SER A 139 15.80 11.80 12.01
CA SER A 139 16.95 12.00 11.14
C SER A 139 17.06 10.86 10.16
N TYR A 140 17.31 11.19 8.89
CA TYR A 140 17.50 10.22 7.82
C TYR A 140 18.91 9.63 7.84
N ASP A 141 19.02 8.32 7.73
CA ASP A 141 20.25 7.57 7.51
C ASP A 141 20.20 6.91 6.13
N ALA A 142 20.98 7.46 5.19
CA ALA A 142 21.07 6.95 3.83
C ALA A 142 21.59 5.51 3.75
N ASN A 143 22.29 5.01 4.77
CA ASN A 143 22.77 3.63 4.80
C ASN A 143 21.69 2.65 5.28
N SER A 144 20.63 3.13 5.93
CA SER A 144 19.53 2.30 6.42
C SER A 144 18.57 1.89 5.31
N LEU A 145 18.55 0.60 4.98
CA LEU A 145 17.61 0.00 4.00
C LEU A 145 16.14 0.32 4.33
N ALA A 146 15.77 0.28 5.62
CA ALA A 146 14.40 0.54 6.05
C ALA A 146 13.98 2.00 5.83
N GLN A 147 14.91 2.95 6.02
CA GLN A 147 14.61 4.37 5.81
C GLN A 147 14.55 4.71 4.32
N ARG A 148 15.41 4.11 3.49
CA ARG A 148 15.34 4.26 2.02
C ARG A 148 14.03 3.76 1.39
N ALA A 149 13.27 2.92 2.11
CA ALA A 149 12.00 2.38 1.64
C ALA A 149 10.80 3.32 1.84
N ILE A 150 10.98 4.44 2.56
CA ILE A 150 9.94 5.43 2.84
C ILE A 150 10.42 6.76 2.30
N SER A 151 9.70 7.32 1.33
CA SER A 151 10.00 8.64 0.76
C SER A 151 8.76 9.52 0.71
N PHE A 152 8.98 10.82 0.82
CA PHE A 152 7.93 11.83 0.70
C PHE A 152 8.26 12.74 -0.47
N ASN A 153 7.28 12.97 -1.33
CA ASN A 153 7.44 13.81 -2.50
C ASN A 153 6.31 14.84 -2.52
N CYS A 154 6.68 16.12 -2.61
CA CYS A 154 5.73 17.17 -2.93
C CYS A 154 5.54 17.18 -4.45
N LEU A 155 4.41 16.67 -4.92
CA LEU A 155 4.07 16.74 -6.34
C LEU A 155 3.65 18.17 -6.66
N ASP A 156 4.40 18.84 -7.53
CA ASP A 156 3.85 19.98 -8.25
C ASP A 156 2.97 19.45 -9.39
N PHE A 157 1.79 20.04 -9.57
CA PHE A 157 0.88 19.65 -10.66
C PHE A 157 1.40 20.10 -12.05
N SER A 158 2.63 20.62 -12.14
CA SER A 158 3.34 20.94 -13.38
C SER A 158 4.26 19.80 -13.85
N GLY A 159 4.31 18.69 -13.10
CA GLY A 159 5.08 17.49 -13.45
C GLY A 159 6.58 17.61 -13.13
N LYS A 160 7.00 18.64 -12.39
CA LYS A 160 8.38 18.78 -11.92
C LYS A 160 8.47 18.31 -10.48
N ASN A 161 9.12 17.17 -10.27
CA ASN A 161 9.45 16.69 -8.92
C ASN A 161 10.48 17.63 -8.32
N SER A 162 10.12 18.40 -7.29
CA SER A 162 11.01 19.36 -6.61
C SER A 162 11.83 18.73 -5.48
N GLY A 163 12.14 17.44 -5.58
CA GLY A 163 13.05 16.72 -4.68
C GLY A 163 12.34 15.78 -3.72
N GLU A 164 13.01 14.65 -3.49
CA GLU A 164 12.77 13.73 -2.38
C GLU A 164 13.14 14.47 -1.08
N PHE A 165 12.28 14.42 -0.06
CA PHE A 165 12.68 14.74 1.32
C PHE A 165 13.33 13.53 1.98
#